data_AF-A0A7X0D8N4-F1
#
_entry.id   AF-A0A7X0D8N4-F1
#
_cell.length_a   1.000
_cell.length_b   1.000
_cell.length_c   1.000
_cell.angle_alpha   90.00
_cell.angle_beta   90.00
_cell.angle_gamma   90.00
#
_symmetry.space_group_name_H-M   'P 1'
#
loop_
_entity.id
_entity.type
_entity.pdbx_description
1 polymer ?
#
loop_
_entity_poly.entity_id
_entity_poly.type
_entity_poly.pdbx_seq_one_letter_code
_entity_poly.pdbx_strand_id
1 'polypeptide(L)'
;MITNGDVGGVHIKYLHHCRRQLWLYARGLRPEALSTTVQLGEAVHATSYRRASPIDLGSARLDDLDGELWVHEIKSSSRPSSADEAQAIHYCYRLRKVGVQAQGAVLHYPKTRRTRRLPYAEEWDQRAQDDIAAVLDTVAAPTAPERLRRSACRGCSYYDYCWSL
;
A
#
# COMPACT_ATOMS: atom_id res chain seq x y z
N MET A 1 -18.09 9.07 -2.79
CA MET A 1 -16.67 9.48 -2.80
C MET A 1 -16.03 8.94 -1.53
N ILE A 2 -14.80 8.44 -1.60
CA ILE A 2 -14.08 7.98 -0.42
C ILE A 2 -13.67 9.19 0.45
N THR A 3 -13.58 8.99 1.77
CA THR A 3 -13.15 9.99 2.75
C THR A 3 -11.78 9.63 3.31
N ASN A 4 -11.16 10.50 4.12
CA ASN A 4 -9.85 10.23 4.74
C ASN A 4 -9.80 8.89 5.49
N GLY A 5 -10.92 8.50 6.14
CA GLY A 5 -11.02 7.24 6.90
C GLY A 5 -10.91 6.01 6.01
N ASP A 6 -11.40 6.10 4.77
CA ASP A 6 -11.46 5.02 3.79
C ASP A 6 -10.13 4.78 3.06
N VAL A 7 -9.17 5.72 3.18
CA VAL A 7 -7.85 5.60 2.57
C VAL A 7 -7.03 4.52 3.30
N GLY A 8 -7.09 3.30 2.76
CA GLY A 8 -6.23 2.17 3.15
C GLY A 8 -4.88 2.10 2.41
N GLY A 9 -4.02 1.15 2.80
CA GLY A 9 -2.65 1.02 2.28
C GLY A 9 -2.56 0.71 0.78
N VAL A 10 -3.58 0.07 0.20
CA VAL A 10 -3.64 -0.16 -1.26
C VAL A 10 -3.73 1.16 -2.03
N HIS A 11 -4.48 2.14 -1.51
CA HIS A 11 -4.59 3.46 -2.16
C HIS A 11 -3.25 4.18 -2.19
N ILE A 12 -2.52 4.17 -1.06
CA ILE A 12 -1.19 4.75 -0.93
C ILE A 12 -0.20 4.06 -1.87
N LYS A 13 -0.24 2.72 -1.91
CA LYS A 13 0.57 1.93 -2.84
C LYS A 13 0.32 2.35 -4.29
N TYR A 14 -0.95 2.50 -4.70
CA TYR A 14 -1.29 2.92 -6.06
C TYR A 14 -0.96 4.38 -6.33
N LEU A 15 -1.10 5.28 -5.36
CA LEU A 15 -0.67 6.68 -5.50
C LEU A 15 0.81 6.76 -5.94
N HIS A 16 1.67 6.02 -5.24
CA HIS A 16 3.12 6.01 -5.48
C HIS A 16 3.55 5.12 -6.64
N HIS A 17 2.74 4.14 -7.03
CA HIS A 17 3.03 3.26 -8.16
C HIS A 17 2.50 3.80 -9.50
N CYS A 18 1.21 4.15 -9.56
CA CYS A 18 0.52 4.65 -10.75
C CYS A 18 -0.80 5.34 -10.36
N ARG A 19 -0.84 6.68 -10.44
CA ARG A 19 -2.06 7.47 -10.14
C ARG A 19 -3.27 7.08 -11.01
N ARG A 20 -3.03 6.69 -12.27
CA ARG A 20 -4.10 6.20 -13.15
C ARG A 20 -4.70 4.89 -12.65
N GLN A 21 -3.87 3.98 -12.13
CA GLN A 21 -4.33 2.74 -11.51
C GLN A 21 -5.19 3.03 -10.27
N LEU A 22 -4.77 3.99 -9.42
CA LEU A 22 -5.57 4.43 -8.28
C LEU A 22 -6.95 4.95 -8.72
N TRP A 23 -6.99 5.79 -9.75
CA TRP A 23 -8.23 6.34 -10.30
C TRP A 23 -9.19 5.25 -10.82
N LEU A 24 -8.66 4.24 -11.52
CA LEU A 24 -9.42 3.09 -12.04
C LEU A 24 -9.92 2.18 -10.90
N TYR A 25 -9.05 1.90 -9.92
CA TYR A 25 -9.38 1.10 -8.75
C TYR A 25 -10.55 1.71 -7.94
N ALA A 26 -10.52 3.02 -7.73
CA ALA A 26 -11.60 3.72 -7.02
C ALA A 26 -12.94 3.73 -7.77
N ARG A 27 -12.93 3.42 -9.07
CA ARG A 27 -14.13 3.23 -9.91
C ARG A 27 -14.55 1.76 -10.04
N GLY A 28 -13.97 0.87 -9.24
CA GLY A 28 -14.36 -0.53 -9.15
C GLY A 28 -13.64 -1.47 -10.11
N LEU A 29 -12.71 -0.99 -10.94
CA LEU A 29 -11.92 -1.84 -11.82
C LEU A 29 -10.85 -2.58 -11.00
N ARG A 30 -10.94 -3.91 -10.93
CA ARG A 30 -10.04 -4.76 -10.12
C ARG A 30 -9.56 -6.01 -10.88
N PRO A 31 -8.88 -5.86 -12.04
CA PRO A 31 -8.37 -7.00 -12.82
C PRO A 31 -7.36 -7.87 -12.05
N GLU A 32 -6.75 -7.34 -10.98
CA GLU A 32 -5.81 -8.03 -10.10
C GLU A 32 -6.38 -9.29 -9.44
N ALA A 33 -7.69 -9.32 -9.16
CA ALA A 33 -8.33 -10.50 -8.55
C ALA A 33 -8.17 -11.77 -9.43
N LEU A 34 -7.98 -11.57 -10.73
CA LEU A 34 -7.76 -12.64 -11.71
C LEU A 34 -6.25 -12.95 -11.92
N SER A 35 -5.35 -12.19 -11.29
CA SER A 35 -3.91 -12.35 -11.45
C SER A 35 -3.35 -13.35 -10.45
N THR A 36 -2.74 -14.43 -10.95
CA THR A 36 -2.01 -15.43 -10.16
C THR A 36 -0.88 -14.83 -9.30
N THR A 37 -0.33 -13.66 -9.69
CA THR A 37 0.71 -12.97 -8.91
C THR A 37 0.15 -12.35 -7.62
N VAL A 38 -1.10 -11.90 -7.64
CA VAL A 38 -1.77 -11.32 -6.46
C VAL A 38 -2.19 -12.44 -5.51
N GLN A 39 -2.75 -13.54 -6.05
CA GLN A 39 -3.05 -14.75 -5.29
C GLN A 39 -1.80 -15.34 -4.62
N LEU A 40 -0.65 -15.30 -5.30
CA LEU A 40 0.63 -15.69 -4.71
C LEU A 40 1.06 -14.76 -3.57
N GLY A 41 0.81 -13.45 -3.69
CA GLY A 41 1.02 -12.48 -2.60
C GLY A 41 0.19 -12.85 -1.38
N GLU A 42 -1.12 -13.04 -1.55
CA GLU A 42 -2.05 -13.43 -0.49
C GLU A 42 -1.67 -14.77 0.16
N ALA A 43 -1.23 -15.76 -0.63
CA ALA A 43 -0.75 -17.05 -0.13
C ALA A 43 0.54 -16.92 0.70
N VAL A 44 1.48 -16.06 0.29
CA VAL A 44 2.68 -15.76 1.08
C VAL A 44 2.31 -15.12 2.42
N HIS A 45 1.37 -14.16 2.43
CA HIS A 45 0.84 -13.59 3.68
C HIS A 45 0.23 -14.68 4.58
N ALA A 46 -0.61 -15.57 4.03
CA ALA A 46 -1.25 -16.64 4.80
C ALA A 46 -0.26 -17.66 5.43
N THR A 47 0.88 -17.90 4.77
CA THR A 47 1.85 -18.90 5.23
C THR A 47 2.78 -18.35 6.33
N SER A 48 3.05 -17.05 6.33
CA SER A 48 3.89 -16.37 7.33
C SER A 48 3.19 -16.13 8.68
N TYR A 49 1.89 -16.40 8.79
CA TYR A 49 0.99 -15.89 9.82
C TYR A 49 0.84 -16.73 11.11
N ARG A 50 1.73 -17.67 11.42
CA ARG A 50 1.52 -18.59 12.56
C ARG A 50 1.73 -17.99 13.96
N ARG A 51 1.91 -16.66 14.15
CA ARG A 51 2.30 -16.11 15.48
C ARG A 51 1.71 -14.77 15.95
N ALA A 52 0.78 -14.10 15.26
CA ALA A 52 0.29 -12.79 15.74
C ALA A 52 -1.18 -12.51 15.47
N SER A 53 -1.77 -11.64 16.30
CA SER A 53 -3.19 -11.25 16.24
C SER A 53 -3.40 -10.06 15.31
N PRO A 54 -4.21 -10.16 14.24
CA PRO A 54 -4.47 -9.06 13.32
C PRO A 54 -5.30 -7.95 13.98
N ILE A 55 -4.85 -6.71 13.89
CA ILE A 55 -5.67 -5.52 14.24
C ILE A 55 -6.38 -5.04 12.97
N ASP A 56 -7.71 -5.00 13.02
CA ASP A 56 -8.53 -4.50 11.93
C ASP A 56 -8.63 -2.96 12.00
N LEU A 57 -7.90 -2.27 11.11
CA LEU A 57 -7.96 -0.81 10.98
C LEU A 57 -8.92 -0.33 9.88
N GLY A 58 -9.94 -1.13 9.51
CA GLY A 58 -11.08 -0.67 8.72
C GLY A 58 -10.81 -0.41 7.24
N SER A 59 -9.59 -0.64 6.75
CA SER A 59 -9.24 -0.71 5.30
C SER A 59 -7.81 -1.21 5.04
N ALA A 60 -7.11 -1.65 6.08
CA ALA A 60 -5.76 -2.18 6.02
C ALA A 60 -5.64 -3.33 7.03
N ARG A 61 -5.34 -4.54 6.53
CA ARG A 61 -4.86 -5.63 7.38
C ARG A 61 -3.42 -5.25 7.76
N LEU A 62 -3.20 -4.90 9.03
CA LEU A 62 -1.85 -4.84 9.60
C LEU A 62 -1.36 -6.28 9.75
N ASP A 63 -0.24 -6.61 9.13
CA ASP A 63 0.27 -7.98 9.11
C ASP A 63 0.84 -8.42 10.47
N ASP A 64 1.41 -7.50 11.26
CA ASP A 64 1.81 -7.74 12.66
C ASP A 64 2.10 -6.40 13.37
N LEU A 65 1.80 -6.33 14.67
CA LEU A 65 2.33 -5.34 15.60
C LEU A 65 3.09 -6.09 16.67
N ASP A 66 4.41 -6.01 16.64
CA ASP A 66 5.25 -6.67 17.64
C ASP A 66 5.04 -6.02 19.03
N GLY A 67 5.43 -6.71 20.12
CA GLY A 67 5.34 -6.20 21.49
C GLY A 67 6.07 -4.87 21.73
N GLU A 68 6.93 -4.46 20.79
CA GLU A 68 7.62 -3.17 20.72
C GLU A 68 6.91 -2.10 19.86
N LEU A 69 5.67 -2.34 19.42
CA LEU A 69 4.85 -1.42 18.59
C LEU A 69 5.48 -1.08 17.22
N TRP A 70 6.13 -2.05 16.59
CA TRP A 70 6.63 -1.93 15.21
C TRP A 70 5.64 -2.52 14.23
N VAL A 71 5.38 -1.81 13.13
CA VAL A 71 4.53 -2.29 12.02
C VAL A 71 5.34 -3.21 11.13
N HIS A 72 4.94 -4.47 10.99
CA HIS A 72 5.62 -5.38 10.07
C HIS A 72 4.80 -5.53 8.79
N GLU A 73 5.48 -5.53 7.64
CA GLU A 73 4.86 -5.69 6.33
C GLU A 73 5.72 -6.63 5.48
N ILE A 74 5.11 -7.68 4.93
CA ILE A 74 5.81 -8.67 4.10
C ILE A 74 5.59 -8.34 2.62
N LYS A 75 6.67 -8.21 1.86
CA LYS A 75 6.64 -7.87 0.43
C LYS A 75 7.05 -9.07 -0.42
N SER A 76 6.16 -9.45 -1.34
CA SER A 76 6.43 -10.46 -2.35
C SER A 76 7.38 -9.98 -3.47
N SER A 77 7.69 -8.69 -3.52
CA SER A 77 8.70 -8.13 -4.42
C SER A 77 10.11 -8.41 -3.90
N SER A 78 11.10 -8.38 -4.80
CA SER A 78 12.52 -8.54 -4.43
C SER A 78 13.22 -7.21 -4.13
N ARG A 79 12.63 -6.09 -4.55
CA ARG A 79 13.22 -4.75 -4.46
C ARG A 79 12.30 -3.81 -3.66
N PRO A 80 12.86 -3.05 -2.70
CA PRO A 80 12.15 -1.96 -2.07
C PRO A 80 11.68 -0.92 -3.08
N SER A 81 10.50 -0.36 -2.86
CA SER A 81 9.95 0.75 -3.63
C SER A 81 9.52 1.90 -2.71
N SER A 82 9.37 3.09 -3.28
CA SER A 82 8.78 4.24 -2.59
C SER A 82 7.34 3.94 -2.13
N ALA A 83 6.60 3.13 -2.88
CA ALA A 83 5.26 2.70 -2.51
C ALA A 83 5.24 1.83 -1.25
N ASP A 84 6.25 0.96 -1.05
CA ASP A 84 6.36 0.13 0.15
C ASP A 84 6.63 0.99 1.39
N GLU A 85 7.50 2.00 1.25
CA GLU A 85 7.83 2.94 2.31
C GLU A 85 6.64 3.85 2.66
N ALA A 86 5.97 4.44 1.67
CA ALA A 86 4.79 5.27 1.88
C ALA A 86 3.65 4.49 2.54
N GLN A 87 3.43 3.23 2.14
CA GLN A 87 2.43 2.38 2.78
C GLN A 87 2.75 2.12 4.26
N ALA A 88 4.01 1.87 4.60
CA ALA A 88 4.45 1.71 5.98
C ALA A 88 4.28 2.99 6.81
N ILE A 89 4.63 4.15 6.23
CA ILE A 89 4.40 5.48 6.83
C ILE A 89 2.92 5.66 7.16
N HIS A 90 2.04 5.36 6.21
CA HIS A 90 0.59 5.47 6.39
C HIS A 90 0.07 4.58 7.53
N TYR A 91 0.55 3.34 7.64
CA TYR A 91 0.14 2.46 8.72
C TYR A 91 0.58 2.96 10.09
N CYS A 92 1.83 3.43 10.22
CA CYS A 92 2.31 4.02 11.46
C CYS A 92 1.50 5.27 11.84
N TYR A 93 1.20 6.13 10.87
CA TYR A 93 0.34 7.29 11.06
C TYR A 93 -1.05 6.90 11.58
N ARG A 94 -1.72 5.92 10.95
CA ARG A 94 -3.06 5.47 11.35
C ARG A 94 -3.07 4.93 12.78
N LEU A 95 -2.04 4.16 13.16
CA LEU A 95 -1.89 3.65 14.51
C LEU A 95 -1.74 4.77 15.55
N ARG A 96 -0.91 5.78 15.26
CA ARG A 96 -0.73 6.92 16.15
C ARG A 96 -2.01 7.74 16.31
N LYS A 97 -2.84 7.85 15.26
CA LYS A 97 -4.16 8.51 15.35
C LYS A 97 -5.17 7.79 16.22
N VAL A 98 -5.03 6.47 16.42
CA VAL A 98 -5.87 5.70 17.36
C VAL A 98 -5.22 5.50 18.73
N GLY A 99 -4.15 6.24 19.02
CA GLY A 99 -3.46 6.24 20.33
C GLY A 99 -2.33 5.22 20.47
N VAL A 100 -2.02 4.44 19.43
CA VAL A 100 -0.90 3.47 19.44
C VAL A 100 0.39 4.16 19.00
N GLN A 101 1.35 4.31 19.91
CA GLN A 101 2.63 4.97 19.67
C GLN A 101 3.60 4.09 18.85
N ALA A 102 3.28 3.89 17.57
CA ALA A 102 4.11 3.12 16.65
C ALA A 102 5.55 3.66 16.64
N GLN A 103 6.52 2.75 16.82
CA GLN A 103 7.96 3.06 16.85
C GLN A 103 8.59 3.14 15.46
N GLY A 104 7.91 2.60 14.46
CA GLY A 104 8.37 2.54 13.08
C GLY A 104 7.82 1.34 12.34
N ALA A 105 8.41 1.05 11.18
CA ALA A 105 8.02 -0.07 10.34
C ALA A 105 9.19 -0.98 9.98
N VAL A 106 8.88 -2.24 9.75
CA VAL A 106 9.81 -3.28 9.32
C VAL A 106 9.28 -3.91 8.03
N LEU A 107 9.96 -3.62 6.92
CA LEU A 107 9.63 -4.17 5.62
C LEU A 107 10.45 -5.45 5.38
N HIS A 108 9.78 -6.58 5.24
CA HIS A 108 10.41 -7.88 4.98
C HIS A 108 10.32 -8.22 3.49
N TYR A 109 11.44 -8.60 2.87
CA TYR A 109 11.53 -9.03 1.47
C TYR A 109 12.04 -10.48 1.43
N PRO A 110 11.17 -11.51 1.60
CA PRO A 110 11.59 -12.90 1.74
C PRO A 110 12.38 -13.42 0.55
N LYS A 111 12.04 -12.98 -0.67
CA LYS A 111 12.73 -13.40 -1.91
C LYS A 111 14.21 -13.02 -1.93
N THR A 112 14.59 -11.93 -1.28
CA THR A 112 15.98 -11.47 -1.19
C THR A 112 16.57 -11.62 0.20
N ARG A 113 15.80 -12.15 1.16
CA ARG A 113 16.16 -12.23 2.59
C ARG A 113 16.61 -10.88 3.15
N ARG A 114 16.03 -9.78 2.65
CA ARG A 114 16.32 -8.42 3.12
C ARG A 114 15.23 -7.96 4.06
N THR A 115 15.64 -7.25 5.10
CA THR A 115 14.73 -6.57 6.02
C THR A 115 15.15 -5.11 6.11
N ARG A 116 14.20 -4.19 5.97
CA ARG A 116 14.43 -2.75 6.10
C ARG A 116 13.65 -2.24 7.31
N ARG A 117 14.36 -1.84 8.35
CA ARG A 117 13.79 -1.21 9.55
C ARG A 117 13.80 0.29 9.36
N LEU A 118 12.65 0.92 9.54
CA LEU A 118 12.41 2.34 9.35
C LEU A 118 11.87 2.90 10.66
N PRO A 119 12.71 3.49 11.51
CA PRO A 119 12.24 4.20 12.70
C PRO A 119 11.24 5.27 12.31
N TYR A 120 10.21 5.44 13.14
CA TYR A 120 9.26 6.51 12.96
C TYR A 120 9.99 7.87 13.05
N ALA A 121 9.66 8.78 12.14
CA ALA A 121 10.24 10.11 12.09
C ALA A 121 9.13 11.16 12.13
N GLU A 122 9.41 12.34 12.67
CA GLU A 122 8.40 13.37 12.91
C GLU A 122 7.72 13.85 11.61
N GLU A 123 8.45 13.85 10.50
CA GLU A 123 7.92 14.23 9.19
C GLU A 123 6.91 13.22 8.61
N TRP A 124 6.80 12.02 9.19
CA TRP A 124 5.89 10.97 8.69
C TRP A 124 4.43 11.39 8.81
N ASP A 125 4.09 12.15 9.84
CA ASP A 125 2.72 12.63 10.03
C ASP A 125 2.28 13.58 8.91
N GLN A 126 3.18 14.47 8.49
CA GLN A 126 2.89 15.37 7.37
C GLN A 126 2.84 14.60 6.06
N ARG A 127 3.83 13.73 5.80
CA ARG A 127 3.88 12.89 4.60
C ARG A 127 2.62 12.04 4.42
N ALA A 128 2.14 11.41 5.50
CA ALA A 128 0.92 10.60 5.45
C ALA A 128 -0.32 11.45 5.14
N GLN A 129 -0.42 12.66 5.69
CA GLN A 129 -1.51 13.59 5.39
C GLN A 129 -1.48 14.07 3.94
N ASP A 130 -0.30 14.41 3.43
CA ASP A 130 -0.10 14.83 2.04
C ASP A 130 -0.48 13.70 1.08
N ASP A 131 -0.07 12.47 1.38
CA ASP A 131 -0.43 11.28 0.59
C ASP A 131 -1.94 11.02 0.62
N ILE A 132 -2.59 11.13 1.80
CA ILE A 132 -4.05 10.99 1.91
C ILE A 132 -4.76 12.05 1.05
N ALA A 133 -4.33 13.31 1.12
CA ALA A 133 -4.90 14.38 0.30
C ALA A 133 -4.71 14.08 -1.20
N ALA A 134 -3.51 13.69 -1.60
CA ALA A 134 -3.21 13.35 -3.00
C ALA A 134 -4.01 12.13 -3.51
N VAL A 135 -4.32 11.16 -2.63
CA VAL A 135 -5.23 10.05 -2.97
C VAL A 135 -6.63 10.59 -3.27
N LEU A 136 -7.17 11.42 -2.40
CA LEU A 136 -8.53 11.95 -2.53
C LEU A 136 -8.65 12.81 -3.80
N ASP A 137 -7.67 13.68 -4.06
CA ASP A 137 -7.59 14.48 -5.27
C ASP A 137 -7.55 13.60 -6.53
N THR A 138 -6.70 12.56 -6.51
CA THR A 138 -6.57 11.63 -7.64
C THR A 138 -7.89 10.90 -7.87
N VAL A 139 -8.58 10.45 -6.83
CA VAL A 139 -9.85 9.72 -6.98
C VAL A 139 -10.98 10.63 -7.45
N ALA A 140 -11.04 11.86 -6.93
CA ALA A 140 -12.04 12.87 -7.27
C ALA A 140 -11.85 13.48 -8.66
N ALA A 141 -10.67 13.33 -9.28
CA ALA A 141 -10.38 13.86 -10.60
C ALA A 141 -11.45 13.42 -11.64
N PRO A 142 -12.00 14.37 -12.42
CA PRO A 142 -13.06 14.07 -13.39
C PRO A 142 -12.54 13.20 -14.55
N THR A 143 -11.26 13.37 -14.89
CA THR A 143 -10.58 12.63 -15.94
C THR A 143 -9.47 11.76 -15.36
N ALA A 144 -9.18 10.66 -16.05
CA ALA A 144 -8.15 9.73 -15.62
C ALA A 144 -6.75 10.38 -15.73
N PRO A 145 -5.88 10.26 -14.71
CA PRO A 145 -4.50 10.75 -14.75
C PRO A 145 -3.71 10.22 -15.95
N GLU A 146 -2.61 10.91 -16.27
CA GLU A 146 -1.73 10.54 -17.37
C GLU A 146 -1.20 9.10 -17.24
N ARG A 147 -0.94 8.49 -18.41
CA ARG A 147 -0.34 7.15 -18.48
C ARG A 147 1.16 7.26 -18.17
N LEU A 148 1.68 6.27 -17.46
CA LEU A 148 3.12 6.06 -17.40
C LEU A 148 3.66 5.64 -18.77
N ARG A 149 4.98 5.69 -18.94
CA ARG A 149 5.64 5.16 -20.14
C ARG A 149 5.28 3.68 -20.33
N ARG A 150 5.00 3.24 -21.56
CA ARG A 150 4.58 1.85 -21.87
C ARG A 150 5.48 0.77 -21.26
N SER A 151 6.79 1.00 -21.19
CA SER A 151 7.74 0.07 -20.57
C SER A 151 7.47 -0.19 -19.08
N ALA A 152 7.01 0.82 -18.33
CA ALA A 152 6.63 0.71 -16.93
C ALA A 152 5.29 -0.01 -16.72
N CYS A 153 4.47 -0.13 -17.76
CA CYS A 153 3.18 -0.82 -17.71
C CYS A 153 3.26 -2.32 -18.09
N ARG A 154 4.44 -2.84 -18.44
CA ARG A 154 4.60 -4.26 -18.80
C ARG A 154 4.22 -5.16 -17.62
N GLY A 155 3.26 -6.07 -17.85
CA GLY A 155 2.74 -6.96 -16.81
C GLY A 155 1.79 -6.30 -15.82
N CYS A 156 1.39 -5.04 -16.04
CA CYS A 156 0.33 -4.39 -15.26
C CYS A 156 -1.02 -5.00 -15.63
N SER A 157 -1.80 -5.39 -14.62
CA SER A 157 -3.16 -5.92 -14.80
C SER A 157 -4.15 -4.93 -15.44
N TYR A 158 -3.84 -3.62 -15.41
CA TYR A 158 -4.65 -2.57 -16.02
C TYR A 158 -4.19 -2.20 -17.43
N TYR A 159 -3.23 -2.93 -18.01
CA TYR A 159 -2.65 -2.57 -19.30
C TYR A 159 -3.72 -2.38 -20.38
N ASP A 160 -4.62 -3.35 -20.53
CA ASP A 160 -5.67 -3.28 -21.56
C ASP A 160 -6.64 -2.12 -21.30
N TYR A 161 -7.03 -1.87 -20.05
CA TYR A 161 -7.85 -0.71 -19.68
C TYR A 161 -7.17 0.63 -19.95
N CYS A 162 -5.83 0.68 -19.92
CA CYS A 162 -5.07 1.90 -20.15
C CYS A 162 -4.71 2.14 -21.61
N TRP A 163 -4.68 1.11 -22.45
CA TRP A 163 -4.13 1.20 -23.82
C TRP A 163 -5.10 0.75 -24.93
N SER A 164 -6.21 0.11 -24.58
CA SER A 164 -7.25 -0.29 -25.53
C SER A 164 -8.45 0.68 -25.56
N LEU A 165 -8.40 1.73 -24.74
CA LEU A 165 -9.33 2.87 -24.70
C LEU A 165 -8.63 4.17 -25.10
#